data_AF-A0A0G1Y8L3-F1
#
_entry.id   AF-A0A0G1Y8L3-F1
#
_cell.length_a   1.000
_cell.length_b   1.000
_cell.length_c   1.000
_cell.angle_alpha   90.00
_cell.angle_beta   90.00
_cell.angle_gamma   90.00
#
_symmetry.space_group_name_H-M   'P 1'
#
loop_
_entity.id
_entity.type
_entity.pdbx_description
1 polymer ?
#
loop_
_entity_poly.entity_id
_entity_poly.type
_entity_poly.pdbx_seq_one_letter_code
_entity_poly.pdbx_strand_id
1 'polypeptide(L)'
;PKQNAHAERFNRTVQEEFANYHRHDLWMDLDSFNRKLFAWLFWYNTERVHYAFQNKLSPLQFMLSLDPSTLPAECKTGWPHTFPSVVSNGVV
;
A
#
# COMPACT_ATOMS: atom_id res chain seq x y z
N PRO A 1 -9.26 -7.16 17.17
CA PRO A 1 -8.07 -7.04 16.30
C PRO A 1 -8.27 -7.71 14.92
N LYS A 2 -9.12 -7.11 14.06
CA LYS A 2 -9.37 -7.51 12.66
C LYS A 2 -9.29 -6.30 11.69
N GLN A 3 -8.84 -5.15 12.20
CA GLN A 3 -9.02 -3.87 11.50
C GLN A 3 -8.12 -3.73 10.26
N ASN A 4 -7.00 -4.48 10.16
CA ASN A 4 -5.98 -4.27 9.13
C ASN A 4 -5.67 -5.50 8.26
N ALA A 5 -6.58 -6.48 8.17
CA ALA A 5 -6.32 -7.74 7.45
C ALA A 5 -5.89 -7.55 5.98
N HIS A 6 -6.37 -6.51 5.30
CA HIS A 6 -5.96 -6.19 3.94
C HIS A 6 -4.51 -5.67 3.87
N ALA A 7 -4.12 -4.78 4.78
CA ALA A 7 -2.75 -4.27 4.87
C ALA A 7 -1.77 -5.38 5.29
N GLU A 8 -2.17 -6.25 6.24
CA GLU A 8 -1.37 -7.40 6.66
C GLU A 8 -1.11 -8.38 5.51
N ARG A 9 -2.13 -8.66 4.69
CA ARG A 9 -1.97 -9.52 3.50
C ARG A 9 -1.00 -8.91 2.49
N PHE A 10 -1.14 -7.61 2.21
CA PHE A 10 -0.23 -6.91 1.31
C PHE A 10 1.21 -6.90 1.84
N ASN A 11 1.39 -6.63 3.14
CA ASN A 11 2.71 -6.66 3.79
C ASN A 11 3.38 -8.03 3.66
N ARG A 12 2.62 -9.12 3.80
CA ARG A 12 3.15 -10.46 3.54
C ARG A 12 3.56 -10.63 2.08
N THR A 13 2.73 -10.20 1.13
CA THR A 13 3.04 -10.29 -0.30
C THR A 13 4.33 -9.55 -0.67
N VAL A 14 4.50 -8.29 -0.24
CA VAL A 14 5.73 -7.54 -0.54
C VAL A 14 6.96 -8.15 0.13
N GLN A 15 6.80 -8.75 1.33
CA GLN A 15 7.89 -9.46 1.98
C GLN A 15 8.31 -10.72 1.21
N GLU A 16 7.33 -11.57 0.88
CA GLU A 16 7.57 -12.86 0.23
C GLU A 16 8.06 -12.71 -1.21
N GLU A 17 7.45 -11.80 -1.98
CA GLU A 17 7.73 -11.68 -3.41
C GLU A 17 8.87 -10.70 -3.73
N PHE A 18 9.14 -9.71 -2.87
CA PHE A 18 10.16 -8.69 -3.14
C PHE A 18 11.27 -8.65 -2.09
N ALA A 19 10.93 -8.36 -0.82
CA ALA A 19 11.94 -8.02 0.18
C ALA A 19 12.87 -9.20 0.50
N ASN A 20 12.33 -10.42 0.57
CA ASN A 20 13.12 -11.62 0.82
C ASN A 20 14.14 -11.91 -0.28
N TYR A 21 13.80 -11.63 -1.54
CA TYR A 21 14.68 -11.79 -2.69
C TYR A 21 15.76 -10.72 -2.72
N HIS A 22 15.40 -9.46 -2.42
CA HIS A 22 16.30 -8.32 -2.41
C HIS A 22 16.98 -8.08 -1.05
N ARG A 23 17.05 -9.11 -0.19
CA ARG A 23 17.64 -8.95 1.15
C ARG A 23 19.05 -8.39 1.10
N HIS A 24 19.87 -8.81 0.14
CA HIS A 24 21.23 -8.30 0.02
C HIS A 24 21.27 -6.77 -0.16
N ASP A 25 20.46 -6.23 -1.07
CA ASP A 25 20.34 -4.78 -1.26
C ASP A 25 19.84 -4.08 0.01
N LEU A 26 18.87 -4.69 0.72
CA LEU A 26 18.35 -4.14 1.97
C LEU A 26 19.45 -3.93 3.03
N TRP A 27 20.46 -4.80 3.09
CA TRP A 27 21.56 -4.71 4.05
C TRP A 27 22.72 -3.83 3.57
N MET A 28 22.96 -3.77 2.26
CA MET A 28 24.20 -3.21 1.71
C MET A 28 24.00 -1.88 0.96
N ASP A 29 22.83 -1.68 0.34
CA ASP A 29 22.52 -0.48 -0.45
C ASP A 29 21.01 -0.20 -0.41
N LEU A 30 20.60 0.50 0.65
CA LEU A 30 19.20 0.84 0.89
C LEU A 30 18.61 1.72 -0.20
N ASP A 31 19.41 2.58 -0.84
CA ASP A 31 18.93 3.43 -1.93
C ASP A 31 18.60 2.61 -3.18
N SER A 32 19.43 1.62 -3.51
CA SER A 32 19.15 0.65 -4.56
C SER A 32 17.91 -0.19 -4.23
N PHE A 33 17.79 -0.66 -2.99
CA PHE A 33 16.61 -1.38 -2.53
C PHE A 33 15.33 -0.55 -2.73
N ASN A 34 15.34 0.73 -2.31
CA ASN A 34 14.19 1.63 -2.43
C ASN A 34 13.80 1.90 -3.89
N ARG A 35 14.76 2.10 -4.79
CA ARG A 35 14.47 2.27 -6.22
C ARG A 35 13.82 1.03 -6.82
N LYS A 36 14.33 -0.16 -6.48
CA LYS A 36 13.76 -1.44 -6.93
C LYS A 36 12.38 -1.68 -6.33
N LEU A 37 12.18 -1.35 -5.06
CA LEU A 37 10.89 -1.46 -4.39
C LEU A 37 9.86 -0.55 -5.03
N PHE A 38 10.22 0.70 -5.34
CA PHE A 38 9.35 1.62 -6.05
C PHE A 38 8.92 1.07 -7.40
N ALA A 39 9.86 0.55 -8.21
CA ALA A 39 9.55 -0.04 -9.50
C ALA A 39 8.60 -1.26 -9.36
N TRP A 40 8.85 -2.12 -8.37
CA TRP A 40 7.98 -3.26 -8.08
C TRP A 40 6.57 -2.83 -7.65
N LEU A 41 6.46 -1.83 -6.77
CA LEU A 41 5.17 -1.29 -6.33
C LEU A 41 4.41 -0.63 -7.48
N PHE A 42 5.11 0.09 -8.35
CA PHE A 42 4.50 0.69 -9.54
C PHE A 42 3.87 -0.41 -10.39
N TRP A 43 4.65 -1.39 -10.82
CA TRP A 43 4.17 -2.54 -11.59
C TRP A 43 3.01 -3.28 -10.90
N TYR A 44 3.13 -3.56 -9.60
CA TYR A 44 2.11 -4.27 -8.82
C TYR A 44 0.75 -3.56 -8.85
N ASN A 45 0.75 -2.23 -8.81
CA ASN A 45 -0.45 -1.42 -8.74
C ASN A 45 -0.99 -1.01 -10.11
N THR A 46 -0.15 -0.83 -11.12
CA THR A 46 -0.55 -0.32 -12.43
C THR A 46 -0.76 -1.42 -13.46
N GLU A 47 0.02 -2.50 -13.41
CA GLU A 47 0.12 -3.49 -14.50
C GLU A 47 -0.29 -4.90 -14.07
N ARG A 48 0.11 -5.35 -12.87
CA ARG A 48 -0.17 -6.72 -12.42
C ARG A 48 -1.67 -6.95 -12.29
N VAL A 49 -2.18 -7.97 -12.97
CA VAL A 49 -3.56 -8.45 -12.79
C VAL A 49 -3.70 -9.27 -11.52
N HIS A 50 -4.82 -9.12 -10.82
CA HIS A 50 -5.07 -9.81 -9.54
C HIS A 50 -6.17 -10.85 -9.64
N TYR A 51 -5.99 -11.95 -8.92
CA TYR A 51 -7.00 -13.01 -8.80
C TYR A 51 -8.33 -12.49 -8.24
N ALA A 52 -8.27 -11.53 -7.31
CA ALA A 52 -9.46 -10.86 -6.77
C ALA A 52 -10.33 -10.19 -7.85
N PHE A 53 -9.73 -9.83 -8.99
CA PHE A 53 -10.40 -9.22 -10.14
C PHE A 53 -10.46 -10.19 -11.34
N GLN A 54 -10.59 -11.50 -11.06
CA GLN A 54 -10.64 -12.57 -12.08
C GLN A 54 -9.44 -12.59 -13.03
N ASN A 55 -8.27 -12.11 -12.57
CA ASN A 55 -7.06 -11.94 -13.39
C ASN A 55 -7.26 -11.02 -14.62
N LYS A 56 -8.17 -10.04 -14.54
CA LYS A 56 -8.46 -9.12 -15.66
C LYS A 56 -7.96 -7.70 -15.44
N LEU A 57 -7.90 -7.24 -14.19
CA LEU A 57 -7.58 -5.85 -13.86
C LEU A 57 -6.42 -5.76 -12.87
N SER A 58 -5.64 -4.69 -12.99
CA SER A 58 -4.74 -4.23 -11.94
C SER A 58 -5.48 -3.41 -10.86
N PRO A 59 -4.89 -3.16 -9.68
CA PRO A 59 -5.52 -2.38 -8.62
C PRO A 59 -5.93 -0.98 -9.11
N LEU A 60 -5.07 -0.30 -9.87
CA LEU A 60 -5.37 1.01 -10.42
C LEU A 60 -6.52 0.94 -11.43
N GLN A 61 -6.52 -0.04 -12.34
CA GLN A 61 -7.61 -0.21 -13.30
C GLN A 61 -8.94 -0.50 -12.61
N PHE A 62 -8.92 -1.32 -11.55
CA PHE A 62 -10.11 -1.58 -10.73
C PHE A 62 -10.61 -0.29 -10.07
N MET A 63 -9.73 0.51 -9.46
CA MET A 63 -10.11 1.78 -8.84
C MET A 63 -10.76 2.74 -9.84
N LEU A 64 -10.22 2.83 -11.07
CA LEU A 64 -10.77 3.68 -12.13
C LEU A 64 -12.13 3.19 -12.67
N SER A 65 -12.47 1.91 -12.46
CA SER A 65 -13.75 1.34 -12.88
C SER A 65 -14.90 1.59 -11.89
N LEU A 66 -14.59 2.06 -10.68
CA LEU A 66 -15.58 2.31 -9.63
C LEU A 66 -16.34 3.62 -9.91
N ASP A 67 -17.64 3.60 -9.63
CA ASP A 67 -18.44 4.82 -9.61
C ASP A 67 -18.08 5.64 -8.35
N PRO A 68 -17.64 6.91 -8.49
CA PRO A 68 -17.29 7.75 -7.35
C PRO A 68 -18.38 7.89 -6.29
N SER A 69 -19.67 7.78 -6.70
CA SER A 69 -20.81 7.85 -5.78
C SER A 69 -20.92 6.64 -4.84
N THR A 70 -20.28 5.52 -5.19
CA THR A 70 -20.25 4.29 -4.40
C THR A 70 -19.12 4.27 -3.37
N LEU A 71 -18.17 5.19 -3.47
CA LEU A 71 -17.07 5.31 -2.53
C LEU A 71 -17.54 6.02 -1.25
N PRO A 72 -17.16 5.51 -0.06
CA PRO A 72 -17.47 6.22 1.17
C PRO A 72 -16.76 7.58 1.16
N ALA A 73 -17.48 8.63 1.59
CA ALA A 73 -16.95 9.98 1.67
C ALA A 73 -15.73 10.07 2.62
N GLU A 74 -15.66 9.18 3.60
CA GLU A 74 -14.54 9.06 4.54
C GLU A 74 -13.84 7.70 4.38
N CYS A 75 -12.50 7.73 4.35
CA CYS A 75 -11.71 6.51 4.40
C CYS A 75 -11.71 5.96 5.83
N LYS A 76 -11.90 4.64 6.00
CA LYS A 76 -11.74 3.96 7.31
C LYS A 76 -10.25 3.81 7.69
N THR A 77 -9.44 4.84 7.50
CA THR A 77 -8.04 4.93 7.93
C THR A 77 -7.94 5.29 9.41
N GLY A 78 -8.69 4.59 10.25
CA GLY A 78 -8.53 4.72 11.70
C GLY A 78 -7.40 3.79 12.16
N TRP A 79 -6.18 4.29 12.26
CA TRP A 79 -5.20 3.67 13.16
C TRP A 79 -5.75 3.78 14.58
N PRO A 80 -5.94 2.68 15.34
CA PRO A 80 -6.29 2.81 16.75
C PRO A 80 -5.04 3.34 17.49
N HIS A 81 -5.13 4.59 17.96
CA HIS A 81 -4.21 5.23 18.91
C HIS A 81 -2.76 5.45 18.46
N THR A 82 -2.54 6.46 17.62
CA THR A 82 -1.40 7.36 17.88
C THR A 82 -1.96 8.59 18.60
N PHE A 83 -1.30 9.03 19.68
CA PHE A 83 -1.72 10.21 20.40
C PHE A 83 -1.88 11.38 19.41
N PRO A 84 -2.97 12.15 19.47
CA PRO A 84 -3.08 13.35 18.64
C PRO A 84 -1.92 14.27 19.03
N SER A 85 -0.96 14.45 18.13
CA SER A 85 -0.05 15.57 18.21
C SER A 85 -0.92 16.82 18.18
N VAL A 86 -0.96 17.53 19.31
CA VAL A 86 -1.66 18.80 19.42
C VAL A 86 -0.98 19.74 18.42
N VAL A 87 -1.64 19.99 17.29
CA VAL A 87 -1.28 21.14 16.46
C VAL A 87 -1.74 22.35 17.26
N SER A 88 -0.82 22.97 18.00
CA SER A 88 -1.08 24.26 18.60
C SER A 88 -1.34 25.23 17.45
N ASN A 89 -2.60 25.60 17.26
CA ASN A 89 -2.98 26.81 16.53
C ASN A 89 -2.44 28.01 17.33
N GLY A 90 -1.16 28.31 17.13
CA GLY A 90 -0.57 29.58 17.52
C GLY A 90 -1.06 30.63 16.56
N VAL A 91 -2.20 31.24 16.88
CA VAL A 91 -2.51 32.61 16.47
C VAL A 91 -1.67 33.51 17.38
N VAL A 92 -0.59 34.08 16.84
CA VAL A 92 -0.17 35.46 17.10
C VAL A 92 0.49 36.00 15.84
#